data_AF-A4KAH5-F1
#
_entry.id   AF-A4KAH5-F1
#
_cell.length_a   1.000
_cell.length_b   1.000
_cell.length_c   1.000
_cell.angle_alpha   90.00
_cell.angle_beta   90.00
_cell.angle_gamma   90.00
#
_symmetry.space_group_name_H-M   'P 1'
#
loop_
_entity.id
_entity.type
_entity.pdbx_description
1 polymer ?
#
loop_
_entity_poly.entity_id
_entity_poly.type
_entity_poly.pdbx_seq_one_letter_code
_entity_poly.pdbx_strand_id
1 'polypeptide(L)'
;AKENGYEVKTSVLPLEAVPRAIVNHETTGVFKLVADAKTGKLLGAHVVAEHAGEVIYAATLAVKFGLTITDLRETLRRPVF
;
A
#
# COMPACT_ATOMS: atom_id res chain seq x y z
N ALA A 1 4.13 -13.76 -6.84
CA ALA A 1 2.69 -13.56 -7.08
C ALA A 1 2.27 -13.99 -8.50
N LYS A 2 2.82 -13.39 -9.56
CA LYS A 2 2.59 -13.86 -10.95
C LYS A 2 3.10 -15.29 -11.20
N GLU A 3 4.25 -15.65 -10.66
CA GLU A 3 4.79 -17.02 -10.76
C GLU A 3 3.97 -18.06 -9.97
N ASN A 4 3.16 -17.63 -9.00
CA ASN A 4 2.30 -18.52 -8.21
C ASN A 4 0.90 -18.66 -8.83
N GLY A 5 0.69 -18.20 -10.07
CA GLY A 5 -0.59 -18.32 -10.79
C GLY A 5 -1.69 -17.35 -10.35
N TYR A 6 -1.39 -16.35 -9.52
CA TYR A 6 -2.37 -15.33 -9.13
C TYR A 6 -2.55 -14.29 -10.25
N GLU A 7 -3.81 -13.99 -10.54
CA GLU A 7 -4.18 -12.82 -11.33
C GLU A 7 -4.03 -11.60 -10.43
N VAL A 8 -3.04 -10.74 -10.69
CA VAL A 8 -2.67 -9.66 -9.77
C VAL A 8 -3.00 -8.28 -10.32
N LYS A 9 -3.53 -7.43 -9.45
CA LYS A 9 -3.66 -5.99 -9.65
C LYS A 9 -2.59 -5.27 -8.83
N THR A 10 -1.77 -4.48 -9.51
CA THR A 10 -0.73 -3.67 -8.88
C THR A 10 -1.12 -2.21 -8.89
N SER A 11 -1.09 -1.57 -7.72
CA SER A 11 -1.26 -0.14 -7.57
C SER A 11 0.05 0.46 -7.08
N VAL A 12 0.53 1.50 -7.77
CA VAL A 12 1.75 2.22 -7.41
C VAL A 12 1.37 3.65 -7.10
N LEU A 13 1.79 4.14 -5.94
CA LEU A 13 1.57 5.49 -5.46
C LEU A 13 2.94 6.13 -5.17
N PRO A 14 3.35 7.17 -5.91
CA PRO A 14 4.55 7.92 -5.58
C PRO A 14 4.33 8.72 -4.29
N LEU A 15 5.38 8.91 -3.47
CA LEU A 15 5.27 9.71 -2.25
C LEU A 15 4.95 11.19 -2.51
N GLU A 16 5.24 11.69 -3.71
CA GLU A 16 4.81 13.02 -4.16
C GLU A 16 3.27 13.21 -4.11
N ALA A 17 2.50 12.12 -4.15
CA ALA A 17 1.03 12.16 -4.03
C ALA A 17 0.53 12.02 -2.59
N VAL A 18 1.44 11.92 -1.60
CA VAL A 18 1.14 11.69 -0.18
C VAL A 18 1.28 13.03 0.57
N PRO A 19 0.19 13.67 1.02
CA PRO A 19 0.22 15.01 1.62
C PRO A 19 1.24 15.18 2.76
N ARG A 20 1.39 14.19 3.63
CA ARG A 20 2.34 14.20 4.75
C ARG A 20 3.79 14.14 4.27
N ALA A 21 4.06 13.40 3.19
CA ALA A 21 5.38 13.36 2.57
C ALA A 21 5.76 14.73 1.98
N ILE A 22 4.78 15.45 1.41
CA ILE A 22 4.95 16.83 0.94
C ILE A 22 5.25 17.76 2.13
N VAL A 23 4.49 17.67 3.22
CA VAL A 23 4.67 18.49 4.43
C VAL A 23 6.03 18.22 5.10
N ASN A 24 6.50 16.98 5.10
CA ASN A 24 7.79 16.59 5.67
C ASN A 24 8.97 16.84 4.72
N HIS A 25 8.75 17.31 3.48
CA HIS A 25 9.77 17.41 2.43
C HIS A 25 10.44 16.08 2.05
N GLU A 26 9.77 14.95 2.32
CA GLU A 26 10.23 13.59 2.06
C GLU A 26 9.47 12.95 0.91
N THR A 27 9.50 13.59 -0.27
CA THR A 27 8.72 13.14 -1.43
C THR A 27 9.41 12.02 -2.23
N THR A 28 10.64 11.67 -1.87
CA THR A 28 11.42 10.65 -2.59
C THR A 28 11.02 9.25 -2.13
N GLY A 29 10.34 8.52 -3.01
CA GLY A 29 10.08 7.10 -2.83
C GLY A 29 8.78 6.62 -3.46
N VAL A 30 8.42 5.37 -3.17
CA VAL A 30 7.26 4.72 -3.79
C VAL A 30 6.57 3.73 -2.86
N PHE A 31 5.24 3.74 -2.90
CA PHE A 31 4.37 2.72 -2.32
C PHE A 31 3.80 1.83 -3.41
N LYS A 32 4.01 0.53 -3.34
CA LYS A 32 3.47 -0.46 -4.28
C LYS A 32 2.65 -1.49 -3.54
N LEU A 33 1.37 -1.56 -3.85
CA LEU A 33 0.44 -2.56 -3.34
C LEU A 33 0.17 -3.60 -4.42
N VAL A 34 0.15 -4.87 -4.02
CA VAL A 34 -0.17 -6.01 -4.88
C VAL A 34 -1.38 -6.70 -4.28
N ALA A 35 -2.46 -6.77 -5.04
CA ALA A 35 -3.67 -7.47 -4.66
C ALA A 35 -4.06 -8.52 -5.71
N ASP A 36 -4.85 -9.48 -5.30
CA ASP A 36 -5.53 -10.41 -6.18
C ASP A 36 -6.64 -9.68 -6.95
N ALA A 37 -6.68 -9.84 -8.28
CA ALA A 37 -7.64 -9.17 -9.15
C ALA A 37 -9.05 -9.75 -9.04
N LYS A 38 -9.20 -11.02 -8.67
CA LYS A 38 -10.49 -11.71 -8.54
C LYS A 38 -11.14 -11.42 -7.20
N THR A 39 -10.35 -11.47 -6.12
CA THR A 39 -10.87 -11.33 -4.76
C THR A 39 -10.65 -9.94 -4.15
N GLY A 40 -9.78 -9.13 -4.74
CA GLY A 40 -9.40 -7.82 -4.20
C GLY A 40 -8.55 -7.88 -2.93
N LYS A 41 -8.17 -9.08 -2.48
CA LYS A 41 -7.36 -9.29 -1.27
C LYS A 41 -5.94 -8.80 -1.48
N LEU A 42 -5.39 -8.13 -0.47
CA LEU A 42 -4.01 -7.70 -0.49
C LEU A 42 -3.07 -8.91 -0.35
N LEU A 43 -2.22 -9.13 -1.35
CA LEU A 43 -1.22 -10.19 -1.37
C LEU A 43 0.13 -9.71 -0.83
N GLY A 44 0.41 -8.41 -0.93
CA GLY A 44 1.65 -7.83 -0.45
C GLY A 44 1.76 -6.33 -0.67
N ALA A 45 2.72 -5.73 0.00
CA ALA A 45 3.07 -4.32 -0.14
C ALA A 45 4.60 -4.17 -0.19
N HIS A 46 5.07 -3.21 -0.97
CA HIS A 46 6.46 -2.78 -1.00
C HIS A 46 6.47 -1.27 -0.76
N VAL A 47 7.36 -0.84 0.13
CA VAL A 47 7.47 0.56 0.52
C VAL A 47 8.95 0.95 0.45
N VAL A 48 9.22 2.05 -0.23
CA VAL A 48 10.52 2.71 -0.22
C VAL A 48 10.27 4.16 0.16
N ALA A 49 10.66 4.53 1.38
CA ALA A 49 10.48 5.86 1.96
C ALA A 49 11.35 5.98 3.23
N GLU A 50 11.65 7.21 3.66
CA GLU A 50 12.40 7.49 4.90
C GLU A 50 11.69 6.92 6.14
N HIS A 51 10.35 7.00 6.20
CA HIS A 51 9.51 6.42 7.24
C HIS A 51 8.77 5.13 6.83
N ALA A 52 9.38 4.33 5.95
CA ALA A 52 8.76 3.09 5.46
C ALA A 52 8.33 2.11 6.57
N GLY A 53 9.04 2.14 7.72
CA GLY A 53 8.79 1.26 8.87
C GLY A 53 7.40 1.44 9.50
N GLU A 54 6.87 2.66 9.54
CA GLU A 54 5.54 2.91 10.11
C GLU A 54 4.44 2.35 9.22
N VAL A 55 4.59 2.50 7.90
CA VAL A 55 3.56 2.12 6.94
C VAL A 55 3.59 0.62 6.62
N ILE A 56 4.78 0.01 6.60
CA ILE A 56 4.91 -1.43 6.36
C ILE A 56 4.25 -2.25 7.47
N TYR A 57 4.20 -1.72 8.70
CA TYR A 57 3.51 -2.37 9.81
C TYR A 57 2.00 -2.50 9.54
N ALA A 58 1.35 -1.40 9.16
CA ALA A 58 -0.06 -1.40 8.78
C ALA A 58 -0.33 -2.30 7.56
N ALA A 59 0.55 -2.27 6.56
CA ALA A 59 0.43 -3.14 5.38
C ALA A 59 0.59 -4.63 5.74
N THR A 60 1.49 -4.96 6.67
CA THR A 60 1.67 -6.34 7.15
C THR A 60 0.43 -6.85 7.87
N LEU A 61 -0.20 -6.02 8.70
CA LEU A 61 -1.49 -6.36 9.33
C LEU A 61 -2.57 -6.57 8.27
N ALA A 62 -2.65 -5.70 7.26
CA ALA A 62 -3.63 -5.83 6.19
C ALA A 62 -3.47 -7.15 5.40
N VAL A 63 -2.24 -7.55 5.07
CA VAL A 63 -1.96 -8.85 4.44
C VAL A 63 -2.31 -10.00 5.38
N LYS A 64 -1.93 -9.92 6.66
CA LYS A 64 -2.16 -10.98 7.66
C LYS A 64 -3.64 -11.24 7.92
N PHE A 65 -4.46 -10.19 7.96
CA PHE A 65 -5.91 -10.30 8.11
C PHE A 65 -6.64 -10.53 6.78
N GLY A 66 -5.92 -10.57 5.66
CA GLY A 66 -6.50 -10.78 4.33
C GLY A 66 -7.45 -9.67 3.91
N LEU A 67 -7.18 -8.43 4.34
CA LEU A 67 -7.99 -7.26 4.01
C LEU A 67 -7.98 -6.98 2.51
N THR A 68 -9.07 -6.40 2.02
CA THR A 68 -9.20 -6.02 0.62
C THR A 68 -8.70 -4.60 0.37
N ILE A 69 -8.43 -4.27 -0.89
CA ILE A 69 -8.14 -2.88 -1.29
C ILE A 69 -9.27 -1.93 -0.87
N THR A 70 -10.53 -2.39 -0.87
CA THR A 70 -11.68 -1.57 -0.47
C THR A 70 -11.60 -1.21 1.01
N ASP A 71 -11.28 -2.17 1.88
CA ASP A 71 -11.15 -1.95 3.34
C ASP A 71 -10.04 -0.93 3.65
N LEU A 72 -8.91 -1.05 2.94
CA LEU A 72 -7.82 -0.07 3.01
C LEU A 72 -8.26 1.31 2.56
N ARG A 73 -9.06 1.39 1.49
CA ARG A 73 -9.55 2.67 0.95
C ARG A 73 -10.56 3.34 1.89
N GLU A 74 -11.39 2.57 2.57
CA GLU A 74 -12.31 3.11 3.59
C GLU A 74 -11.55 3.63 4.81
N THR A 75 -10.49 2.93 5.22
CA THR A 75 -9.63 3.31 6.36
C THR A 75 -8.80 4.56 6.04
N LEU A 76 -8.23 4.64 4.82
CA LEU A 76 -7.39 5.75 4.37
C LEU A 76 -8.19 6.96 3.84
N ARG A 77 -9.53 6.92 3.89
CA ARG A 77 -10.41 7.99 3.40
C ARG A 77 -10.25 9.31 4.19
N ARG A 78 -9.70 9.27 5.40
CA ARG A 78 -9.29 10.49 6.12
C ARG A 78 -7.78 10.66 5.98
N PRO A 79 -7.30 11.84 5.53
CA PRO A 79 -5.88 12.08 5.38
C PRO A 79 -5.23 12.11 6.76
N VAL A 80 -4.53 11.04 7.10
CA VAL A 80 -3.54 11.00 8.20
C VAL A 80 -2.12 10.82 7.64
N PHE A 81 -2.02 10.68 6.31
CA PHE A 81 -0.82 10.59 5.49
C PHE A 81 -1.00 11.48 4.26
#